data_AF-A0A7I8II31-F1
#
_entry.id   AF-A0A7I8II31-F1
#
_cell.length_a   1.000
_cell.length_b   1.000
_cell.length_c   1.000
_cell.angle_alpha   90.00
_cell.angle_beta   90.00
_cell.angle_gamma   90.00
#
_symmetry.space_group_name_H-M   'P 1'
#
loop_
_entity.id
_entity.type
_entity.pdbx_description
1 polymer ?
#
loop_
_entity_poly.entity_id
_entity_poly.type
_entity_poly.pdbx_seq_one_letter_code
_entity_poly.pdbx_strand_id
1 'polypeptide(L)'
;MTSQALQCDRDGAEITRGDAECREKIQAMLKELSLPPGLLPVEDISELGLNRSTGFFWVTQKRKREHAFKKIKRQVSYAAEVTALVDNRRIRRITGVKAKELLFWFSIAEIYIDDPSSERITFKTGLGLSESFPVSAFELEQETNPDPPAE
;
A
#
# COMPACT_ATOMS: atom_id res chain seq x y z
N MET A 1 -17.97 15.79 12.21
CA MET A 1 -17.90 16.13 10.77
C MET A 1 -17.04 15.14 9.98
N THR A 2 -15.88 14.68 10.48
CA THR A 2 -14.99 13.72 9.76
C THR A 2 -15.61 12.34 9.52
N SER A 3 -16.51 11.88 10.38
CA SER A 3 -17.11 10.54 10.30
C SER A 3 -18.10 10.36 9.14
N GLN A 4 -18.77 11.45 8.73
CA GLN A 4 -19.80 11.40 7.69
C GLN A 4 -19.18 11.35 6.28
N ALA A 5 -18.06 12.05 6.07
CA ALA A 5 -17.33 12.03 4.80
C ALA A 5 -16.76 10.63 4.48
N LEU A 6 -16.19 9.94 5.48
CA LEU A 6 -15.69 8.57 5.31
C LEU A 6 -16.81 7.54 5.05
N GLN A 7 -18.01 7.77 5.58
CA GLN A 7 -19.17 6.90 5.31
C GLN A 7 -19.71 7.11 3.89
N CYS A 8 -19.84 8.35 3.43
CA CYS A 8 -20.26 8.65 2.05
C CYS A 8 -19.27 8.10 1.00
N ASP A 9 -17.99 8.03 1.33
CA ASP A 9 -16.98 7.45 0.43
C ASP A 9 -17.11 5.92 0.30
N ARG A 10 -17.71 5.23 1.28
CA ARG A 10 -17.99 3.79 1.18
C ARG A 10 -19.25 3.49 0.36
N ASP A 11 -20.22 4.40 0.38
CA ASP A 11 -21.44 4.28 -0.42
C ASP A 11 -21.10 4.38 -1.91
N GLY A 12 -21.41 3.32 -2.67
CA GLY A 12 -21.08 3.22 -4.09
C GLY A 12 -19.69 2.63 -4.39
N ALA A 13 -18.95 2.17 -3.39
CA ALA A 13 -17.70 1.46 -3.59
C ALA A 13 -17.93 0.06 -4.18
N GLU A 14 -17.04 -0.34 -5.09
CA GLU A 14 -16.95 -1.72 -5.54
C GLU A 14 -16.29 -2.55 -4.43
N ILE A 15 -17.01 -3.54 -3.90
CA ILE A 15 -16.50 -4.43 -2.85
C ILE A 15 -16.05 -5.75 -3.48
N THR A 16 -14.81 -6.13 -3.18
CA THR A 16 -14.23 -7.43 -3.50
C THR A 16 -13.93 -8.17 -2.21
N ARG A 17 -14.20 -9.47 -2.18
CA ARG A 17 -13.98 -10.36 -1.04
C ARG A 17 -13.18 -11.57 -1.51
N GLY A 18 -12.36 -12.13 -0.64
CA GLY A 18 -11.45 -13.23 -0.97
C GLY A 18 -10.02 -12.71 -1.14
N ASP A 19 -9.07 -13.45 -0.56
CA ASP A 19 -7.68 -12.99 -0.45
C ASP A 19 -7.01 -12.83 -1.82
N ALA A 20 -7.19 -13.81 -2.71
CA ALA A 20 -6.59 -13.81 -4.04
C ALA A 20 -7.20 -12.70 -4.92
N GLU A 21 -8.53 -12.60 -4.95
CA GLU A 21 -9.26 -11.62 -5.75
C GLU A 21 -8.98 -10.18 -5.30
N CYS A 22 -8.89 -9.96 -3.98
CA CYS A 22 -8.52 -8.66 -3.44
C CYS A 22 -7.08 -8.29 -3.82
N ARG A 23 -6.14 -9.24 -3.72
CA ARG A 23 -4.74 -9.01 -4.06
C ARG A 23 -4.56 -8.67 -5.53
N GLU A 24 -5.20 -9.41 -6.42
CA GLU A 24 -5.18 -9.14 -7.86
C GLU A 24 -5.77 -7.75 -8.15
N LYS A 25 -6.89 -7.41 -7.53
CA LYS A 25 -7.53 -6.09 -7.72
C LYS A 25 -6.68 -4.94 -7.20
N ILE A 26 -5.98 -5.10 -6.06
CA ILE A 26 -5.03 -4.11 -5.56
C ILE A 26 -3.87 -3.91 -6.53
N GLN A 27 -3.27 -5.02 -7.03
CA GLN A 27 -2.17 -4.95 -7.99
C GLN A 27 -2.60 -4.27 -9.30
N ALA A 28 -3.78 -4.61 -9.81
CA ALA A 28 -4.36 -4.00 -11.00
C ALA A 28 -4.59 -2.50 -10.81
N MET A 29 -5.17 -2.10 -9.66
CA MET A 29 -5.38 -0.70 -9.31
C MET A 29 -4.05 0.08 -9.21
N LEU A 30 -3.05 -0.46 -8.52
CA LEU A 30 -1.74 0.19 -8.42
C LEU A 30 -1.11 0.39 -9.80
N LYS A 31 -1.19 -0.63 -10.67
CA LYS A 31 -0.70 -0.56 -12.04
C LYS A 31 -1.46 0.49 -12.88
N GLU A 32 -2.79 0.55 -12.77
CA GLU A 32 -3.63 1.58 -13.43
C GLU A 32 -3.17 3.00 -13.04
N LEU A 33 -2.79 3.17 -11.78
CA LEU A 33 -2.34 4.45 -11.22
C LEU A 33 -0.84 4.70 -11.41
N SER A 34 -0.14 3.90 -12.23
CA SER A 34 1.31 4.02 -12.45
C SER A 34 2.12 3.95 -11.14
N LEU A 35 1.67 3.11 -10.21
CA LEU A 35 2.35 2.78 -8.96
C LEU A 35 2.82 1.31 -9.00
N PRO A 36 3.92 0.97 -8.30
CA PRO A 36 4.45 -0.37 -8.33
C PRO A 36 3.49 -1.37 -7.65
N PRO A 37 3.16 -2.52 -8.29
CA PRO A 37 2.14 -3.46 -7.83
C PRO A 37 2.46 -4.15 -6.50
N GLY A 38 3.74 -4.20 -6.08
CA GLY A 38 4.16 -4.75 -4.79
C GLY A 38 4.20 -3.72 -3.65
N LEU A 39 3.68 -2.51 -3.85
CA LEU A 39 3.69 -1.44 -2.84
C LEU A 39 2.88 -1.80 -1.57
N LEU A 40 1.85 -2.62 -1.71
CA LEU A 40 0.97 -3.06 -0.63
C LEU A 40 1.00 -4.60 -0.53
N PRO A 41 1.99 -5.18 0.18
CA PRO A 41 2.09 -6.62 0.42
C PRO A 41 1.12 -7.05 1.52
N VAL A 42 -0.18 -6.86 1.27
CA VAL A 42 -1.26 -7.29 2.16
C VAL A 42 -1.56 -8.77 1.97
N GLU A 43 -1.88 -9.44 3.08
CA GLU A 43 -2.17 -10.87 3.16
C GLU A 43 -3.38 -11.11 4.07
N ASP A 44 -4.02 -12.28 3.93
CA ASP A 44 -5.21 -12.64 4.71
C ASP A 44 -6.32 -11.58 4.58
N ILE A 45 -6.50 -11.05 3.37
CA ILE A 45 -7.46 -9.98 3.07
C ILE A 45 -8.87 -10.57 3.09
N SER A 46 -9.74 -9.97 3.90
CA SER A 46 -11.16 -10.34 3.95
C SER A 46 -12.00 -9.49 3.01
N GLU A 47 -11.62 -8.23 2.82
CA GLU A 47 -12.40 -7.26 2.05
C GLU A 47 -11.50 -6.17 1.48
N LEU A 48 -11.76 -5.80 0.23
CA LEU A 48 -11.27 -4.60 -0.43
C LEU A 48 -12.48 -3.81 -0.90
N GLY A 49 -12.54 -2.53 -0.56
CA GLY A 49 -13.49 -1.60 -1.15
C GLY A 49 -12.78 -0.52 -1.92
N LEU A 50 -13.28 -0.19 -3.12
CA LEU A 50 -12.77 0.87 -3.97
C LEU A 50 -13.91 1.72 -4.52
N ASN A 51 -13.97 2.98 -4.12
CA ASN A 51 -14.84 3.97 -4.73
C ASN A 51 -14.09 4.69 -5.85
N ARG A 52 -14.37 4.30 -7.11
CA ARG A 52 -13.71 4.90 -8.29
C ARG A 52 -14.04 6.38 -8.48
N SER A 53 -15.18 6.85 -7.97
CA SER A 53 -15.58 8.26 -8.14
C SER A 53 -14.77 9.21 -7.24
N THR A 54 -14.39 8.75 -6.05
CA THR A 54 -13.65 9.58 -5.07
C THR A 54 -12.17 9.18 -4.95
N GLY A 55 -11.80 8.01 -5.47
CA GLY A 55 -10.49 7.41 -5.27
C GLY A 55 -10.30 6.84 -3.86
N PHE A 56 -11.35 6.77 -3.03
CA PHE A 56 -11.23 6.18 -1.71
C PHE A 56 -11.16 4.66 -1.79
N PHE A 57 -10.22 4.06 -1.06
CA PHE A 57 -10.17 2.62 -0.90
C PHE A 57 -9.84 2.21 0.54
N TRP A 58 -10.27 1.01 0.90
CA TRP A 58 -9.90 0.36 2.14
C TRP A 58 -9.57 -1.11 1.91
N VAL A 59 -8.66 -1.62 2.73
CA VAL A 59 -8.29 -3.04 2.80
C VAL A 59 -8.47 -3.50 4.24
N THR A 60 -9.23 -4.56 4.42
CA THR A 60 -9.41 -5.22 5.71
C THR A 60 -8.72 -6.57 5.68
N GLN A 61 -7.79 -6.79 6.62
CA GLN A 61 -7.04 -8.02 6.81
C GLN A 61 -7.37 -8.62 8.18
N LYS A 62 -7.29 -9.96 8.30
CA LYS A 62 -7.70 -10.66 9.54
C LYS A 62 -6.92 -10.23 10.80
N ARG A 63 -5.69 -9.74 10.64
CA ARG A 63 -4.80 -9.35 11.74
C ARG A 63 -3.80 -8.30 11.29
N LYS A 64 -3.25 -7.52 12.23
CA LYS A 64 -2.09 -6.66 11.97
C LYS A 64 -0.92 -7.52 11.44
N ARG A 65 -0.18 -7.00 10.45
CA ARG A 65 1.00 -7.66 9.88
C ARG A 65 2.19 -6.71 9.84
N GLU A 66 3.38 -7.27 9.85
CA GLU A 66 4.62 -6.55 9.60
C GLU A 66 5.31 -7.19 8.40
N HIS A 67 5.82 -6.36 7.51
CA HIS A 67 6.52 -6.74 6.30
C HIS A 67 7.89 -6.06 6.27
N ALA A 68 8.89 -6.76 5.75
CA ALA A 68 10.23 -6.21 5.58
C ALA A 68 10.52 -6.06 4.07
N PHE A 69 10.56 -4.82 3.60
CA PHE A 69 11.05 -4.52 2.25
C PHE A 69 12.58 -4.65 2.24
N LYS A 70 13.07 -5.86 1.92
CA LYS A 70 14.49 -6.23 2.03
C LYS A 70 15.40 -5.31 1.20
N LYS A 71 14.97 -4.96 -0.02
CA LYS A 71 15.73 -4.11 -0.96
C LYS A 71 16.06 -2.72 -0.39
N ILE A 72 15.22 -2.20 0.51
CA ILE A 72 15.42 -0.88 1.16
C ILE A 72 15.67 -0.99 2.67
N LYS A 73 15.74 -2.22 3.21
CA LYS A 73 15.98 -2.52 4.63
C LYS A 73 14.98 -1.82 5.56
N ARG A 74 13.71 -1.70 5.15
CA ARG A 74 12.64 -1.07 5.95
C ARG A 74 11.64 -2.09 6.47
N GLN A 75 11.30 -1.97 7.75
CA GLN A 75 10.16 -2.67 8.35
C GLN A 75 8.92 -1.78 8.28
N VAL A 76 7.81 -2.34 7.83
CA VAL A 76 6.53 -1.64 7.70
C VAL A 76 5.45 -2.47 8.38
N SER A 77 4.60 -1.83 9.18
CA SER A 77 3.45 -2.46 9.81
C SER A 77 2.16 -1.99 9.16
N TYR A 78 1.28 -2.95 8.87
CA TYR A 78 -0.07 -2.76 8.34
C TYR A 78 -1.07 -3.16 9.42
N ALA A 79 -1.99 -2.26 9.76
CA ALA A 79 -3.08 -2.51 10.68
C ALA A 79 -4.14 -3.43 10.07
N ALA A 80 -5.09 -3.91 10.89
CA ALA A 80 -6.19 -4.74 10.42
C ALA A 80 -7.08 -4.05 9.38
N GLU A 81 -7.17 -2.72 9.44
CA GLU A 81 -7.81 -1.89 8.42
C GLU A 81 -6.82 -0.82 7.95
N VAL A 82 -6.63 -0.73 6.64
CA VAL A 82 -5.84 0.30 5.95
C VAL A 82 -6.79 1.09 5.06
N THR A 83 -6.75 2.41 5.12
CA THR A 83 -7.55 3.28 4.24
C THR A 83 -6.67 4.33 3.59
N ALA A 84 -7.04 4.78 2.39
CA ALA A 84 -6.38 5.87 1.71
C ALA A 84 -7.21 6.42 0.54
N LEU A 85 -6.77 7.56 0.02
CA LEU A 85 -7.20 8.08 -1.27
C LEU A 85 -6.12 7.83 -2.32
N VAL A 86 -6.52 7.28 -3.45
CA VAL A 86 -5.65 7.07 -4.60
C VAL A 86 -5.91 8.09 -5.70
N ASP A 87 -4.84 8.41 -6.40
CA ASP A 87 -4.80 9.30 -7.56
C ASP A 87 -3.65 8.84 -8.48
N ASN A 88 -3.57 9.37 -9.69
CA ASN A 88 -2.50 9.00 -10.61
C ASN A 88 -1.13 9.26 -9.96
N ARG A 89 -0.30 8.20 -9.83
CA ARG A 89 1.02 8.18 -9.20
C ARG A 89 1.06 8.59 -7.73
N ARG A 90 -0.08 8.58 -7.02
CA ARG A 90 -0.13 9.08 -5.63
C ARG A 90 -1.15 8.32 -4.78
N ILE A 91 -0.77 8.08 -3.53
CA ILE A 91 -1.63 7.60 -2.45
C ILE A 91 -1.53 8.62 -1.30
N ARG A 92 -2.65 9.14 -0.81
CA ARG A 92 -2.68 10.18 0.23
C ARG A 92 -3.69 9.86 1.33
N ARG A 93 -3.57 10.54 2.46
CA ARG A 93 -4.40 10.33 3.67
C ARG A 93 -4.38 8.87 4.13
N ILE A 94 -3.20 8.26 4.07
CA ILE A 94 -3.00 6.86 4.44
C ILE A 94 -3.22 6.69 5.95
N THR A 95 -4.00 5.69 6.32
CA THR A 95 -4.16 5.24 7.71
C THR A 95 -3.78 3.77 7.83
N GLY A 96 -3.37 3.34 9.03
CA GLY A 96 -3.05 1.94 9.30
C GLY A 96 -1.68 1.48 8.80
N VAL A 97 -0.88 2.34 8.15
CA VAL A 97 0.48 2.02 7.70
C VAL A 97 1.52 2.78 8.54
N LYS A 98 2.50 2.07 9.08
CA LYS A 98 3.65 2.67 9.77
C LYS A 98 4.96 2.11 9.26
N ALA A 99 5.97 2.94 9.07
CA ALA A 99 7.34 2.51 8.78
C ALA A 99 8.21 2.66 10.03
N LYS A 100 9.14 1.74 10.22
CA LYS A 100 10.13 1.80 11.28
C LYS A 100 11.33 2.62 10.82
N GLU A 101 11.66 3.64 11.59
CA GLU A 101 12.87 4.43 11.46
C GLU A 101 13.61 4.38 12.80
N LEU A 102 14.84 3.88 12.77
CA LEU A 102 15.62 3.52 13.96
C LEU A 102 14.79 2.67 14.96
N LEU A 103 14.48 3.24 16.13
CA LEU A 103 13.71 2.60 17.20
C LEU A 103 12.21 2.97 17.21
N PHE A 104 11.78 3.88 16.33
CA PHE A 104 10.43 4.46 16.36
C PHE A 104 9.60 4.07 15.12
N TRP A 105 8.29 3.97 15.33
CA TRP A 105 7.32 3.72 14.26
C TRP A 105 6.64 5.03 13.86
N PHE A 106 6.73 5.39 12.59
CA PHE A 106 6.15 6.60 12.03
C PHE A 106 5.01 6.27 11.08
N SER A 107 3.86 6.94 11.25
CA SER A 107 2.73 6.80 10.34
C SER A 107 3.09 7.37 8.97
N ILE A 108 2.89 6.57 7.93
CA ILE A 108 2.97 7.02 6.54
C ILE A 108 1.66 7.72 6.20
N ALA A 109 1.74 8.93 5.67
CA ALA A 109 0.59 9.76 5.33
C ALA A 109 0.38 9.88 3.82
N GLU A 110 1.47 9.84 3.04
CA GLU A 110 1.45 10.02 1.59
C GLU A 110 2.57 9.22 0.92
N ILE A 111 2.29 8.71 -0.27
CA ILE A 111 3.24 8.02 -1.16
C ILE A 111 3.05 8.59 -2.56
N TYR A 112 4.11 8.95 -3.28
CA TYR A 112 3.99 9.51 -4.62
C TYR A 112 5.23 9.33 -5.50
N ILE A 113 5.03 9.36 -6.81
CA ILE A 113 6.08 9.48 -7.83
C ILE A 113 5.91 10.85 -8.50
N ASP A 114 6.81 11.78 -8.19
CA ASP A 114 6.73 13.17 -8.67
C ASP A 114 7.09 13.27 -10.16
N ASP A 115 8.29 12.82 -10.48
CA ASP A 115 8.81 12.72 -11.84
C ASP A 115 8.86 11.24 -12.28
N PRO A 116 8.05 10.82 -13.29
CA PRO A 116 8.07 9.45 -13.80
C PRO A 116 9.44 9.01 -14.31
N SER A 117 10.26 9.94 -14.81
CA SER A 117 11.59 9.65 -15.35
C SER A 117 12.63 9.41 -14.25
N SER A 118 12.34 9.78 -13.01
CA SER A 118 13.26 9.60 -11.89
C SER A 118 13.39 8.14 -11.44
N GLU A 119 12.40 7.30 -11.77
CA GLU A 119 12.27 5.93 -11.24
C GLU A 119 12.30 5.88 -9.70
N ARG A 120 11.90 6.98 -9.03
CA ARG A 120 11.83 7.08 -7.57
C ARG A 120 10.41 7.25 -7.07
N ILE A 121 10.11 6.56 -5.98
CA ILE A 121 8.89 6.70 -5.21
C ILE A 121 9.21 7.28 -3.83
N THR A 122 8.42 8.25 -3.39
CA THR A 122 8.63 9.01 -2.15
C THR A 122 7.54 8.68 -1.14
N PHE A 123 7.96 8.45 0.11
CA PHE A 123 7.10 8.18 1.25
C PHE A 123 7.22 9.33 2.22
N LYS A 124 6.09 9.91 2.62
CA LYS A 124 6.02 11.02 3.56
C LYS A 124 5.27 10.60 4.82
N THR A 125 5.88 10.92 5.96
CA THR A 125 5.30 10.68 7.28
C THR A 125 4.35 11.82 7.68
N GLY A 126 3.46 11.55 8.64
CA GLY A 126 2.58 12.57 9.21
C GLY A 126 3.30 13.74 9.90
N LEU A 127 4.61 13.61 10.17
CA LEU A 127 5.46 14.64 10.76
C LEU A 127 6.20 15.49 9.72
N GLY A 128 5.96 15.24 8.43
CA GLY A 128 6.59 15.99 7.33
C GLY A 128 7.96 15.47 6.89
N LEU A 129 8.50 14.42 7.54
CA LEU A 129 9.70 13.72 7.05
C LEU A 129 9.37 12.92 5.79
N SER A 130 10.27 12.91 4.82
CA SER A 130 10.12 12.16 3.58
C SER A 130 11.38 11.40 3.20
N GLU A 131 11.21 10.22 2.63
CA GLU A 131 12.29 9.43 2.04
C GLU A 131 11.88 8.90 0.68
N SER A 132 12.85 8.82 -0.24
CA SER A 132 12.63 8.32 -1.60
C SER A 132 13.46 7.09 -1.86
N PHE A 133 12.90 6.12 -2.56
CA PHE A 133 13.50 4.84 -2.89
C PHE A 133 13.31 4.51 -4.38
N PRO A 134 14.12 3.60 -4.97
CA PRO A 134 13.87 3.11 -6.32
C PRO A 134 12.50 2.43 -6.42
N VAL A 135 11.75 2.69 -7.49
CA VAL A 135 10.45 2.04 -7.76
C VAL A 135 10.59 0.52 -7.83
N SER A 136 11.70 0.02 -8.39
CA SER A 136 12.05 -1.40 -8.47
C SER A 136 12.13 -2.13 -7.12
N ALA A 137 12.22 -1.39 -6.01
CA ALA A 137 12.16 -1.95 -4.67
C ALA A 137 10.78 -2.43 -4.23
N PHE A 138 9.72 -1.99 -4.94
CA PHE A 138 8.32 -2.26 -4.61
C PHE A 138 7.59 -2.98 -5.75
N GLU A 139 8.32 -3.44 -6.76
CA GLU A 139 7.77 -4.39 -7.73
C GLU A 139 7.48 -5.72 -7.04
N LEU A 140 6.57 -6.51 -7.61
CA LEU A 140 6.28 -7.86 -7.10
C LEU A 140 7.59 -8.66 -7.06
N GLU A 141 7.89 -9.27 -5.91
CA GLU A 141 8.97 -10.24 -5.84
C GLU A 141 8.59 -11.38 -6.79
N GLN A 142 9.38 -11.59 -7.85
CA GLN A 142 9.30 -12.82 -8.61
C GLN A 142 9.64 -13.93 -7.60
N GLU A 143 8.75 -14.92 -7.44
CA GLU A 143 9.08 -16.13 -6.70
C GLU A 143 10.32 -16.73 -7.37
N THR A 144 11.51 -16.42 -6.84
CA THR A 144 12.68 -17.23 -7.11
C THR A 144 12.34 -18.58 -6.52
N ASN A 145 12.07 -19.56 -7.39
CA ASN A 145 12.07 -20.96 -7.01
C ASN A 145 13.26 -21.16 -6.07
N PRO A 146 13.06 -21.73 -4.87
CA PRO A 146 14.20 -22.04 -4.02
C PRO A 146 15.14 -22.90 -4.85
N ASP A 147 16.42 -22.49 -4.90
CA ASP A 147 17.45 -23.27 -5.58
C ASP A 147 17.30 -24.74 -5.16
N PRO A 148 17.34 -25.70 -6.10
CA PRO A 148 17.29 -27.10 -5.74
C PRO A 148 18.42 -27.36 -4.72
N PRO A 149 18.14 -28.13 -3.65
CA PRO A 149 19.13 -28.38 -2.62
C PRO A 149 20.39 -28.93 -3.27
N ALA A 150 21.54 -28.31 -2.98
CA ALA A 150 22.83 -28.80 -3.43
C ALA A 150 23.00 -30.25 -2.97
N GLU A 151 23.12 -31.16 -3.93
CA GLU A 151 23.58 -32.54 -3.71
C GLU A 151 25.03 -32.59 -3.21
#